data_AF-A0A968ULQ8-F1
#
_entry.id   AF-A0A968ULQ8-F1
#
_cell.length_a   1.000
_cell.length_b   1.000
_cell.length_c   1.000
_cell.angle_alpha   90.00
_cell.angle_beta   90.00
_cell.angle_gamma   90.00
#
_symmetry.space_group_name_H-M   'P 1'
#
loop_
_entity.id
_entity.type
_entity.pdbx_description
1 polymer ?
#
loop_
_entity_poly.entity_id
_entity_poly.type
_entity_poly.pdbx_seq_one_letter_code
_entity_poly.pdbx_strand_id
1 'polypeptide(L)'
;MKSGSASGKGMRWKFIFLLRILNIVGLSAIHEEALRDINRSLIWLIAHENRINIEKIMRKTFSILKPRMEEFPDTALNCVLNMGQGVYKTDESDLINLFIDSVLDLGFQTPAIGGVGNDWQIRVNPAHIQNIRAWLELVCLNPKYSTRLLSSLTIYLALYGVFLKDTDLFPRHISLLLNSNIKPVWNLVKQLARLFPIYFNDIGAEGALRDISTRIDELTHRRDLLVHFLRKQVHVESSNRVIAFIESVFAFWKTRDKRYVEPYIPPNIYEQIHNRGQFVDGMHRIFSELGKKGLTIPDHLLTLTSSEFKALLSDIPAEPEDVERAELAAIFYKLLYQKYNIDPSELRQYISRLNFEGFPNIQKLKDALDEPDIQERIVKLLGYSESLKEMMLSSKTYPVYENIYQKRHFTIDIPSMYGNYHEMKFDALGLTFRIEALVNVLFEEIVGSIDLNLITRAAFEKINDVLILFYNALKTDGISSVEFDRQMDLLNHALETRGFTFTQFLDIFKGFVKAVNNIIADHFANIHEKNLSRILSDMLPDQILPKYLSLEEYPQDIESFGHRISEIFFRDRLAMSVGLQQLDMFLTRILKTLYDQAQKVPVGKLRFFTQL
;
A
#
# COMPACT_ATOMS: atom_id res chain seq x y z
N MET A 1 -12.87 -40.63 25.03
CA MET A 1 -13.13 -39.76 26.19
C MET A 1 -14.59 -39.28 26.17
N LYS A 2 -15.54 -40.09 26.65
CA LYS A 2 -16.98 -39.71 26.75
C LYS A 2 -17.41 -39.29 28.16
N SER A 3 -16.53 -39.37 29.16
CA SER A 3 -16.80 -38.96 30.55
C SER A 3 -16.08 -37.64 30.86
N GLY A 4 -16.81 -36.52 30.80
CA GLY A 4 -16.31 -35.19 31.20
C GLY A 4 -16.56 -34.06 30.20
N SER A 5 -17.36 -34.29 29.15
CA SER A 5 -17.58 -33.33 28.04
C SER A 5 -18.25 -32.01 28.42
N ALA A 6 -18.62 -31.80 29.69
CA ALA A 6 -19.29 -30.60 30.18
C ALA A 6 -18.67 -29.98 31.46
N SER A 7 -17.51 -30.46 31.93
CA SER A 7 -16.82 -29.85 33.09
C SER A 7 -15.49 -29.22 32.69
N GLY A 8 -15.15 -28.06 33.27
CA GLY A 8 -13.92 -27.32 32.91
C GLY A 8 -12.63 -28.12 33.10
N LYS A 9 -12.61 -29.04 34.08
CA LYS A 9 -11.49 -29.98 34.25
C LYS A 9 -11.37 -30.96 33.08
N GLY A 10 -12.47 -31.49 32.54
CA GLY A 10 -12.46 -32.43 31.42
C GLY A 10 -11.92 -31.81 30.13
N MET A 11 -12.36 -30.58 29.82
CA MET A 11 -11.84 -29.83 28.67
C MET A 11 -10.35 -29.50 28.82
N ARG A 12 -9.90 -29.17 30.04
CA ARG A 12 -8.48 -28.91 30.31
C ARG A 12 -7.60 -30.14 30.13
N TRP A 13 -8.07 -31.33 30.55
CA TRP A 13 -7.38 -32.59 30.31
C TRP A 13 -7.35 -32.97 28.82
N LYS A 14 -8.46 -32.79 28.11
CA LYS A 14 -8.51 -32.99 26.65
C LYS A 14 -7.48 -32.10 25.97
N PHE A 15 -7.46 -30.81 26.30
CA PHE A 15 -6.51 -29.85 25.77
C PHE A 15 -5.05 -30.26 26.04
N ILE A 16 -4.70 -30.59 27.29
CA ILE A 16 -3.34 -31.05 27.62
C ILE A 16 -2.95 -32.32 26.86
N PHE A 17 -3.88 -33.26 26.69
CA PHE A 17 -3.64 -34.49 25.96
C PHE A 17 -3.37 -34.24 24.47
N LEU A 18 -4.17 -33.38 23.83
CA LEU A 18 -3.96 -32.97 22.44
C LEU A 18 -2.61 -32.25 22.26
N LEU A 19 -2.22 -31.38 23.20
CA LEU A 19 -0.90 -30.76 23.17
C LEU A 19 0.24 -31.79 23.29
N ARG A 20 0.04 -32.90 24.01
CA ARG A 20 1.01 -33.99 24.06
C ARG A 20 1.09 -34.76 22.73
N ILE A 21 -0.05 -34.97 22.05
CA ILE A 21 -0.08 -35.61 20.73
C ILE A 21 0.81 -34.84 19.76
N LEU A 22 0.72 -33.51 19.75
CA LEU A 22 1.53 -32.64 18.89
C LEU A 22 3.03 -32.68 19.18
N ASN A 23 3.44 -33.12 20.38
CA ASN A 23 4.86 -33.24 20.75
C ASN A 23 5.45 -34.63 20.42
N ILE A 24 4.63 -35.58 19.94
CA ILE A 24 5.08 -36.94 19.63
C ILE A 24 5.20 -37.08 18.12
N VAL A 25 6.44 -37.19 17.62
CA VAL A 25 6.76 -37.32 16.19
C VAL A 25 6.05 -38.52 15.55
N GLY A 26 5.97 -39.65 16.25
CA GLY A 26 5.28 -40.85 15.77
C GLY A 26 3.77 -40.74 15.59
N LEU A 27 3.15 -39.61 15.98
CA LEU A 27 1.73 -39.31 15.78
C LEU A 27 1.49 -38.21 14.73
N SER A 28 2.49 -37.89 13.89
CA SER A 28 2.40 -36.82 12.88
C SER A 28 1.16 -36.90 11.99
N ALA A 29 0.73 -38.12 11.65
CA ALA A 29 -0.47 -38.36 10.83
C ALA A 29 -1.77 -37.77 11.39
N ILE A 30 -1.85 -37.51 12.71
CA ILE A 30 -3.03 -36.92 13.36
C ILE A 30 -2.76 -35.52 13.93
N HIS A 31 -1.60 -34.90 13.63
CA HIS A 31 -1.25 -33.59 14.18
C HIS A 31 -2.20 -32.50 13.71
N GLU A 32 -2.59 -32.49 12.44
CA GLU A 32 -3.54 -31.51 11.92
C GLU A 32 -4.93 -31.63 12.59
N GLU A 33 -5.44 -32.86 12.75
CA GLU A 33 -6.71 -33.11 13.45
C GLU A 33 -6.61 -32.70 14.92
N ALA A 34 -5.50 -33.01 15.59
CA ALA A 34 -5.26 -32.61 16.96
C ALA A 34 -5.22 -31.08 17.12
N LEU A 35 -4.62 -30.34 16.18
CA LEU A 35 -4.65 -28.87 16.15
C LEU A 35 -6.07 -28.33 16.02
N ARG A 36 -6.90 -28.91 15.14
CA ARG A 36 -8.32 -28.52 15.00
C ARG A 36 -9.11 -28.76 16.29
N ASP A 37 -8.83 -29.85 17.00
CA ASP A 37 -9.50 -30.18 18.25
C ASP A 37 -8.99 -29.35 19.44
N ILE A 38 -7.73 -28.91 19.39
CA ILE A 38 -7.16 -27.90 20.29
C ILE A 38 -7.92 -26.59 20.14
N ASN A 39 -8.15 -26.14 18.90
CA ASN A 39 -8.88 -24.92 18.60
C ASN A 39 -10.27 -24.90 19.24
N ARG A 40 -11.05 -25.97 19.05
CA ARG A 40 -12.39 -26.11 19.66
C ARG A 40 -12.34 -26.07 21.19
N SER A 41 -11.32 -26.68 21.79
CA SER A 41 -11.17 -26.74 23.24
C SER A 41 -10.76 -25.39 23.84
N LEU A 42 -9.93 -24.63 23.11
CA LEU A 42 -9.45 -23.30 23.51
C LEU A 42 -10.57 -22.27 23.62
N ILE A 43 -11.47 -22.23 22.64
CA ILE A 43 -12.62 -21.31 22.64
C ILE A 43 -13.41 -21.45 23.95
N TRP A 44 -13.66 -22.69 24.38
CA TRP A 44 -14.38 -22.95 25.62
C TRP A 44 -13.57 -22.50 26.85
N LEU A 45 -12.27 -22.82 26.89
CA LEU A 45 -11.40 -22.49 28.02
C LEU A 45 -11.25 -20.97 28.21
N ILE A 46 -11.10 -20.19 27.13
CA ILE A 46 -10.99 -18.72 27.20
C ILE A 46 -12.27 -18.10 27.78
N ALA A 47 -13.44 -18.66 27.47
CA ALA A 47 -14.72 -18.14 27.94
C ALA A 47 -15.08 -18.55 29.38
N HIS A 48 -14.43 -19.56 29.98
CA HIS A 48 -14.87 -20.17 31.25
C HIS A 48 -13.78 -20.35 32.32
N GLU A 49 -12.51 -20.03 32.04
CA GLU A 49 -11.41 -20.10 33.00
C GLU A 49 -11.04 -18.71 33.56
N ASN A 50 -10.29 -18.68 34.66
CA ASN A 50 -9.77 -17.44 35.22
C ASN A 50 -8.56 -16.89 34.43
N ARG A 51 -8.29 -15.59 34.54
CA ARG A 51 -7.23 -14.89 33.80
C ARG A 51 -5.86 -15.58 33.87
N ILE A 52 -5.40 -15.95 35.06
CA ILE A 52 -4.09 -16.60 35.26
C ILE A 52 -4.01 -17.93 34.49
N ASN A 53 -5.10 -18.69 34.43
CA ASN A 53 -5.16 -19.92 33.66
C ASN A 53 -5.17 -19.63 32.16
N ILE A 54 -5.90 -18.61 31.70
CA ILE A 54 -5.93 -18.20 30.29
C ILE A 54 -4.53 -17.82 29.83
N GLU A 55 -3.80 -16.99 30.58
CA GLU A 55 -2.43 -16.59 30.23
C GLU A 55 -1.48 -17.81 30.09
N LYS A 56 -1.57 -18.77 31.02
CA LYS A 56 -0.77 -20.00 30.97
C LYS A 56 -1.12 -20.88 29.77
N ILE A 57 -2.42 -21.03 29.50
CA ILE A 57 -2.93 -21.80 28.36
C ILE A 57 -2.46 -21.15 27.06
N MET A 58 -2.57 -19.83 26.96
CA MET A 58 -2.16 -19.07 25.79
C MET A 58 -0.66 -19.24 25.50
N ARG A 59 0.22 -18.97 26.47
CA ARG A 59 1.68 -19.13 26.29
C ARG A 59 2.05 -20.54 25.82
N LYS A 60 1.44 -21.56 26.41
CA LYS A 60 1.68 -22.97 26.04
C LYS A 60 1.14 -23.30 24.64
N THR A 61 0.03 -22.69 24.24
CA THR A 61 -0.53 -22.88 22.90
C THR A 61 0.41 -22.29 21.87
N PHE A 62 0.82 -21.03 22.05
CA PHE A 62 1.71 -20.34 21.13
C PHE A 62 3.08 -21.02 21.02
N SER A 63 3.63 -21.56 22.12
CA SER A 63 4.89 -22.33 22.04
C SER A 63 4.77 -23.60 21.19
N ILE A 64 3.56 -24.17 21.07
CA ILE A 64 3.29 -25.37 20.25
C ILE A 64 2.91 -24.99 18.83
N LEU A 65 2.21 -23.88 18.63
CA LEU A 65 1.88 -23.37 17.30
C LEU A 65 3.11 -22.89 16.54
N LYS A 66 4.08 -22.26 17.22
CA LYS A 66 5.29 -21.70 16.59
C LYS A 66 6.02 -22.68 15.66
N PRO A 67 6.44 -23.89 16.09
CA PRO A 67 7.09 -24.85 15.19
C PRO A 67 6.16 -25.43 14.12
N ARG A 68 4.84 -25.32 14.29
CA ARG A 68 3.83 -25.83 13.34
C ARG A 68 3.39 -24.80 12.30
N MET A 69 3.82 -23.54 12.43
CA MET A 69 3.51 -22.47 11.47
C MET A 69 4.07 -22.78 10.09
N GLU A 70 5.21 -23.47 9.99
CA GLU A 70 5.81 -23.85 8.70
C GLU A 70 5.13 -25.09 8.09
N GLU A 71 4.72 -26.06 8.92
CA GLU A 71 4.13 -27.32 8.45
C GLU A 71 2.62 -27.20 8.14
N PHE A 72 1.87 -26.47 8.99
CA PHE A 72 0.41 -26.36 8.93
C PHE A 72 -0.07 -24.91 9.12
N PRO A 73 0.38 -23.96 8.29
CA PRO A 73 0.12 -22.53 8.49
C PRO A 73 -1.37 -22.20 8.57
N ASP A 74 -2.20 -22.76 7.70
CA ASP A 74 -3.64 -22.46 7.67
C ASP A 74 -4.34 -22.88 8.96
N THR A 75 -4.05 -24.08 9.46
CA THR A 75 -4.64 -24.56 10.71
C THR A 75 -4.14 -23.72 11.89
N ALA A 76 -2.85 -23.37 11.92
CA ALA A 76 -2.28 -22.55 12.98
C ALA A 76 -2.87 -21.13 13.00
N LEU A 77 -2.97 -20.47 11.84
CA LEU A 77 -3.58 -19.14 11.69
C LEU A 77 -5.05 -19.14 12.07
N ASN A 78 -5.80 -20.19 11.70
CA ASN A 78 -7.18 -20.35 12.14
C ASN A 78 -7.28 -20.51 13.66
N CYS A 79 -6.36 -21.23 14.30
CA CYS A 79 -6.31 -21.32 15.77
C CYS A 79 -6.05 -19.95 16.40
N VAL A 80 -5.12 -19.18 15.84
CA VAL A 80 -4.81 -17.81 16.30
C VAL A 80 -6.04 -16.91 16.19
N LEU A 81 -6.73 -16.91 15.06
CA LEU A 81 -7.93 -16.10 14.85
C LEU A 81 -9.04 -16.42 15.85
N ASN A 82 -9.36 -17.71 16.03
CA ASN A 82 -10.39 -18.16 16.96
C ASN A 82 -10.03 -17.84 18.42
N MET A 83 -8.75 -17.97 18.80
CA MET A 83 -8.27 -17.55 20.11
C MET A 83 -8.45 -16.05 20.31
N GLY A 84 -8.06 -15.24 19.32
CA GLY A 84 -8.21 -13.79 19.37
C GLY A 84 -9.67 -13.35 19.49
N GLN A 85 -10.60 -14.00 18.78
CA GLN A 85 -12.05 -13.76 18.97
C GLN A 85 -12.52 -13.98 20.41
N GLY A 86 -11.94 -14.93 21.14
CA GLY A 86 -12.20 -15.15 22.56
C GLY A 86 -11.54 -14.10 23.45
N VAL A 87 -10.26 -13.80 23.21
CA VAL A 87 -9.47 -12.87 24.01
C VAL A 87 -9.98 -11.44 23.88
N TYR A 88 -10.32 -10.96 22.69
CA TYR A 88 -10.83 -9.60 22.49
C TYR A 88 -12.19 -9.38 23.16
N LYS A 89 -12.99 -10.43 23.35
CA LYS A 89 -14.27 -10.35 24.07
C LYS A 89 -14.12 -10.14 25.57
N THR A 90 -12.95 -10.39 26.16
CA THR A 90 -12.73 -10.13 27.58
C THR A 90 -12.62 -8.64 27.89
N ASP A 91 -12.31 -7.81 26.88
CA ASP A 91 -12.03 -6.36 27.01
C ASP A 91 -10.90 -6.03 28.02
N GLU A 92 -10.06 -7.02 28.34
CA GLU A 92 -8.92 -6.86 29.25
C GLU A 92 -7.66 -6.49 28.46
N SER A 93 -7.29 -5.20 28.50
CA SER A 93 -6.14 -4.64 27.76
C SER A 93 -4.84 -5.45 27.92
N ASP A 94 -4.48 -5.86 29.14
CA ASP A 94 -3.26 -6.64 29.39
C ASP A 94 -3.26 -8.00 28.68
N LEU A 95 -4.41 -8.69 28.70
CA LEU A 95 -4.55 -10.00 28.09
C LEU A 95 -4.52 -9.89 26.57
N ILE A 96 -5.17 -8.87 26.02
CA ILE A 96 -5.13 -8.55 24.59
C ILE A 96 -3.69 -8.22 24.16
N ASN A 97 -2.97 -7.39 24.93
CA ASN A 97 -1.57 -7.06 24.63
C ASN A 97 -0.68 -8.31 24.66
N LEU A 98 -0.85 -9.17 25.67
CA LEU A 98 -0.10 -10.43 25.75
C LEU A 98 -0.41 -11.36 24.57
N PHE A 99 -1.68 -11.42 24.14
CA PHE A 99 -2.08 -12.16 22.95
C PHE A 99 -1.41 -11.59 21.70
N ILE A 100 -1.47 -10.27 21.48
CA ILE A 100 -0.81 -9.61 20.35
C ILE A 100 0.69 -9.89 20.37
N ASP A 101 1.37 -9.78 21.51
CA ASP A 101 2.79 -10.13 21.65
C ASP A 101 3.08 -11.56 21.17
N SER A 102 2.22 -12.50 21.59
CA SER A 102 2.34 -13.91 21.21
C SER A 102 2.08 -14.14 19.72
N VAL A 103 1.13 -13.41 19.11
CA VAL A 103 0.88 -13.44 17.66
C VAL A 103 2.08 -12.91 16.89
N LEU A 104 2.66 -11.79 17.33
CA LEU A 104 3.87 -11.25 16.71
C LEU A 104 5.07 -12.20 16.89
N ASP A 105 5.12 -12.98 17.98
CA ASP A 105 6.21 -13.94 18.26
C ASP A 105 6.14 -15.19 17.36
N LEU A 106 4.97 -15.49 16.79
CA LEU A 106 4.80 -16.57 15.81
C LEU A 106 5.47 -16.25 14.47
N GLY A 107 5.68 -14.96 14.17
CA GLY A 107 6.18 -14.50 12.88
C GLY A 107 5.06 -14.31 11.85
N PHE A 108 5.48 -14.02 10.62
CA PHE A 108 4.59 -13.71 9.49
C PHE A 108 4.97 -14.55 8.28
N GLN A 109 3.96 -15.09 7.58
CA GLN A 109 4.15 -15.81 6.33
C GLN A 109 4.41 -14.82 5.20
N THR A 110 5.62 -14.79 4.64
CA THR A 110 5.97 -13.90 3.51
C THR A 110 5.47 -14.49 2.18
N PRO A 111 5.31 -13.67 1.11
CA PRO A 111 4.92 -14.18 -0.20
C PRO A 111 5.91 -15.21 -0.78
N ALA A 112 7.21 -15.08 -0.48
CA ALA A 112 8.27 -15.98 -0.92
C ALA A 112 8.16 -16.37 -2.41
N ILE A 113 8.10 -15.37 -3.30
CA ILE A 113 7.82 -15.62 -4.72
C ILE A 113 9.02 -16.27 -5.41
N GLY A 114 8.86 -17.52 -5.85
CA GLY A 114 9.92 -18.36 -6.42
C GLY A 114 9.89 -18.49 -7.94
N GLY A 115 9.32 -17.53 -8.66
CA GLY A 115 9.19 -17.54 -10.12
C GLY A 115 7.92 -18.24 -10.63
N VAL A 116 7.96 -18.80 -11.84
CA VAL A 116 6.82 -19.46 -12.49
C VAL A 116 7.16 -20.91 -12.84
N GLY A 117 6.27 -21.85 -12.53
CA GLY A 117 6.45 -23.26 -12.85
C GLY A 117 6.11 -23.62 -14.30
N ASN A 118 6.50 -24.83 -14.74
CA ASN A 118 6.13 -25.37 -16.06
C ASN A 118 4.62 -25.67 -16.20
N ASP A 119 3.89 -25.66 -15.09
CA ASP A 119 2.43 -25.66 -14.99
C ASP A 119 1.80 -24.26 -15.20
N TRP A 120 2.64 -23.26 -15.51
CA TRP A 120 2.28 -21.86 -15.78
C TRP A 120 1.74 -21.10 -14.56
N GLN A 121 1.84 -21.69 -13.36
CA GLN A 121 1.43 -21.06 -12.13
C GLN A 121 2.60 -20.34 -11.45
N ILE A 122 2.30 -19.21 -10.82
CA ILE A 122 3.27 -18.48 -10.02
C ILE A 122 3.55 -19.27 -8.74
N ARG A 123 4.83 -19.56 -8.46
CA ARG A 123 5.26 -20.20 -7.22
C ARG A 123 5.29 -19.16 -6.11
N VAL A 124 4.33 -19.24 -5.20
CA VAL A 124 4.15 -18.31 -4.09
C VAL A 124 3.71 -19.08 -2.85
N ASN A 125 4.07 -18.62 -1.65
CA ASN A 125 3.56 -19.18 -0.40
C ASN A 125 2.09 -18.81 -0.22
N PRO A 126 1.10 -19.70 -0.37
CA PRO A 126 -0.31 -19.32 -0.28
C PRO A 126 -0.71 -18.84 1.14
N ALA A 127 0.02 -19.25 2.16
CA ALA A 127 -0.27 -18.89 3.55
C ALA A 127 -0.09 -17.40 3.84
N HIS A 128 0.67 -16.65 3.02
CA HIS A 128 0.85 -15.21 3.24
C HIS A 128 -0.46 -14.44 3.18
N ILE A 129 -1.33 -14.75 2.20
CA ILE A 129 -2.65 -14.11 2.11
C ILE A 129 -3.52 -14.52 3.28
N GLN A 130 -3.51 -15.79 3.68
CA GLN A 130 -4.27 -16.25 4.83
C GLN A 130 -3.79 -15.57 6.13
N ASN A 131 -2.48 -15.32 6.27
CA ASN A 131 -1.91 -14.61 7.40
C ASN A 131 -2.40 -13.16 7.44
N ILE A 132 -2.39 -12.46 6.30
CA ILE A 132 -2.89 -11.09 6.20
C ILE A 132 -4.38 -11.05 6.56
N ARG A 133 -5.19 -11.96 6.01
CA ARG A 133 -6.63 -12.07 6.30
C ARG A 133 -6.88 -12.26 7.79
N ALA A 134 -6.20 -13.24 8.41
CA ALA A 134 -6.35 -13.52 9.83
C ALA A 134 -5.97 -12.30 10.70
N TRP A 135 -4.86 -11.62 10.38
CA TRP A 135 -4.45 -10.44 11.14
C TRP A 135 -5.39 -9.25 10.94
N LEU A 136 -5.89 -9.02 9.73
CA LEU A 136 -6.91 -8.00 9.47
C LEU A 136 -8.21 -8.30 10.23
N GLU A 137 -8.68 -9.54 10.24
CA GLU A 137 -9.87 -9.92 11.00
C GLU A 137 -9.68 -9.72 12.51
N LEU A 138 -8.50 -10.01 13.06
CA LEU A 138 -8.17 -9.68 14.46
C LEU A 138 -8.21 -8.17 14.71
N VAL A 139 -7.66 -7.37 13.79
CA VAL A 139 -7.73 -5.90 13.87
C VAL A 139 -9.19 -5.43 13.89
N CYS A 140 -10.04 -5.99 13.04
CA CYS A 140 -11.46 -5.64 12.98
C CYS A 140 -12.21 -5.86 14.29
N LEU A 141 -11.75 -6.78 15.16
CA LEU A 141 -12.37 -7.03 16.47
C LEU A 141 -12.28 -5.79 17.38
N ASN A 142 -11.12 -5.14 17.40
CA ASN A 142 -10.93 -3.86 18.08
C ASN A 142 -9.70 -3.13 17.51
N PRO A 143 -9.90 -2.21 16.55
CA PRO A 143 -8.77 -1.53 15.90
C PRO A 143 -7.91 -0.72 16.87
N LYS A 144 -8.53 -0.11 17.91
CA LYS A 144 -7.84 0.69 18.93
C LYS A 144 -6.82 -0.12 19.73
N TYR A 145 -7.16 -1.34 20.12
CA TYR A 145 -6.21 -2.21 20.84
C TYR A 145 -5.22 -2.92 19.92
N SER A 146 -5.44 -2.89 18.61
CA SER A 146 -4.65 -3.63 17.61
C SER A 146 -3.61 -2.78 16.89
N THR A 147 -3.25 -1.60 17.41
CA THR A 147 -2.28 -0.68 16.78
C THR A 147 -0.93 -1.35 16.50
N ARG A 148 -0.44 -2.18 17.43
CA ARG A 148 0.82 -2.93 17.26
C ARG A 148 0.73 -3.99 16.16
N LEU A 149 -0.43 -4.63 16.01
CA LEU A 149 -0.67 -5.62 14.96
C LEU A 149 -0.78 -4.95 13.59
N LEU A 150 -1.51 -3.82 13.50
CA LEU A 150 -1.57 -2.96 12.31
C LEU A 150 -0.18 -2.47 11.89
N SER A 151 0.60 -1.95 12.85
CA SER A 151 1.96 -1.47 12.62
C SER A 151 2.87 -2.59 12.11
N SER A 152 2.84 -3.76 12.74
CA SER A 152 3.64 -4.92 12.30
C SER A 152 3.22 -5.42 10.92
N LEU A 153 1.91 -5.49 10.64
CA LEU A 153 1.41 -5.85 9.31
C LEU A 153 1.88 -4.86 8.24
N THR A 154 1.82 -3.56 8.54
CA THR A 154 2.32 -2.50 7.64
C THR A 154 3.80 -2.68 7.34
N ILE A 155 4.61 -2.99 8.35
CA ILE A 155 6.05 -3.25 8.18
C ILE A 155 6.27 -4.49 7.31
N TYR A 156 5.65 -5.63 7.62
CA TYR A 156 5.82 -6.85 6.82
C TYR A 156 5.44 -6.64 5.35
N LEU A 157 4.31 -6.00 5.07
CA LEU A 157 3.90 -5.72 3.70
C LEU A 157 4.81 -4.69 3.01
N ALA A 158 5.32 -3.69 3.74
CA ALA A 158 6.23 -2.71 3.17
C ALA A 158 7.63 -3.28 2.86
N LEU A 159 8.08 -4.30 3.61
CA LEU A 159 9.39 -4.94 3.46
C LEU A 159 9.35 -6.09 2.46
N TYR A 160 8.36 -6.98 2.54
CA TYR A 160 8.29 -8.21 1.74
C TYR A 160 7.29 -8.13 0.58
N GLY A 161 6.49 -7.06 0.50
CA GLY A 161 5.46 -6.90 -0.50
C GLY A 161 4.24 -7.80 -0.27
N VAL A 162 3.34 -7.79 -1.25
CA VAL A 162 2.14 -8.64 -1.27
C VAL A 162 1.94 -9.17 -2.69
N PHE A 163 1.51 -10.43 -2.81
CA PHE A 163 1.09 -11.01 -4.08
C PHE A 163 -0.40 -11.33 -4.02
N LEU A 164 -1.21 -10.54 -4.71
CA LEU A 164 -2.66 -10.71 -4.76
C LEU A 164 -3.10 -11.02 -6.18
N LYS A 165 -3.88 -12.09 -6.31
CA LYS A 165 -4.64 -12.36 -7.52
C LYS A 165 -5.96 -11.60 -7.43
N ASP A 166 -6.48 -11.14 -8.56
CA ASP A 166 -7.81 -10.52 -8.61
C ASP A 166 -8.88 -11.49 -8.06
N THR A 167 -8.67 -12.78 -8.28
CA THR A 167 -9.54 -13.87 -7.83
C THR A 167 -9.55 -14.10 -6.32
N ASP A 168 -8.63 -13.49 -5.57
CA ASP A 168 -8.60 -13.58 -4.11
C ASP A 168 -9.73 -12.78 -3.45
N LEU A 169 -10.41 -11.91 -4.22
CA LEU A 169 -11.51 -11.04 -3.76
C LEU A 169 -11.15 -10.28 -2.49
N PHE A 170 -9.88 -9.88 -2.40
CA PHE A 170 -9.32 -9.20 -1.24
C PHE A 170 -10.03 -7.89 -0.87
N PRO A 171 -10.66 -7.12 -1.80
CA PRO A 171 -11.51 -5.98 -1.44
C PRO A 171 -12.52 -6.26 -0.31
N ARG A 172 -13.05 -7.50 -0.21
CA ARG A 172 -13.95 -7.90 0.89
C ARG A 172 -13.35 -7.67 2.28
N HIS A 173 -12.06 -7.94 2.46
CA HIS A 173 -11.39 -7.77 3.75
C HIS A 173 -11.15 -6.30 4.07
N ILE A 174 -10.92 -5.45 3.06
CA ILE A 174 -10.83 -4.00 3.25
C ILE A 174 -12.21 -3.41 3.57
N SER A 175 -13.28 -3.83 2.89
CA SER A 175 -14.64 -3.44 3.26
C SER A 175 -14.99 -3.85 4.69
N LEU A 176 -14.60 -5.05 5.13
CA LEU A 176 -14.78 -5.47 6.52
C LEU A 176 -14.03 -4.55 7.50
N LEU A 177 -12.77 -4.21 7.20
CA LEU A 177 -11.98 -3.27 7.99
C LEU A 177 -12.64 -1.89 8.06
N LEU A 178 -13.09 -1.34 6.93
CA LEU A 178 -13.77 -0.05 6.85
C LEU A 178 -15.13 -0.01 7.54
N ASN A 179 -15.74 -1.17 7.78
CA ASN A 179 -16.97 -1.32 8.56
C ASN A 179 -16.71 -1.60 10.06
N SER A 180 -15.45 -1.63 10.50
CA SER A 180 -15.07 -1.67 11.92
C SER A 180 -14.81 -0.26 12.49
N ASN A 181 -14.64 -0.14 13.82
CA ASN A 181 -14.41 1.15 14.49
C ASN A 181 -12.96 1.66 14.30
N ILE A 182 -12.64 2.06 13.07
CA ILE A 182 -11.29 2.51 12.67
C ILE A 182 -10.97 3.96 13.01
N LYS A 183 -11.95 4.76 13.45
CA LYS A 183 -11.76 6.18 13.77
C LYS A 183 -10.53 6.47 14.66
N PRO A 184 -10.23 5.71 15.72
CA PRO A 184 -9.06 5.94 16.58
C PRO A 184 -7.72 5.66 15.90
N VAL A 185 -7.72 4.94 14.78
CA VAL A 185 -6.53 4.47 14.06
C VAL A 185 -6.60 4.79 12.57
N TRP A 186 -7.36 5.82 12.19
CA TRP A 186 -7.65 6.18 10.80
C TRP A 186 -6.38 6.35 9.96
N ASN A 187 -5.43 7.13 10.48
CA ASN A 187 -4.15 7.36 9.81
C ASN A 187 -3.39 6.04 9.58
N LEU A 188 -3.28 5.19 10.60
CA LEU A 188 -2.58 3.89 10.50
C LEU A 188 -3.28 2.92 9.54
N VAL A 189 -4.61 2.92 9.51
CA VAL A 189 -5.40 2.15 8.53
C VAL A 189 -5.11 2.63 7.12
N LYS A 190 -5.03 3.94 6.86
CA LYS A 190 -4.65 4.46 5.54
C LYS A 190 -3.23 4.05 5.15
N GLN A 191 -2.27 4.17 6.07
CA GLN A 191 -0.88 3.76 5.83
C GLN A 191 -0.77 2.29 5.43
N LEU A 192 -1.52 1.40 6.09
CA LEU A 192 -1.61 -0.01 5.73
C LEU A 192 -2.31 -0.19 4.37
N ALA A 193 -3.47 0.44 4.20
CA ALA A 193 -4.35 0.18 3.07
C ALA A 193 -3.71 0.58 1.74
N ARG A 194 -2.89 1.65 1.71
CA ARG A 194 -2.08 2.05 0.54
C ARG A 194 -1.09 1.00 0.03
N LEU A 195 -0.74 0.00 0.84
CA LEU A 195 0.15 -1.09 0.42
C LEU A 195 -0.56 -2.12 -0.46
N PHE A 196 -1.89 -2.13 -0.51
CA PHE A 196 -2.64 -3.10 -1.29
C PHE A 196 -2.90 -2.61 -2.72
N PRO A 197 -2.44 -3.33 -3.75
CA PRO A 197 -2.70 -3.00 -5.15
C PRO A 197 -4.07 -3.53 -5.59
N ILE A 198 -5.15 -3.12 -4.91
CA ILE A 198 -6.49 -3.71 -5.10
C ILE A 198 -7.59 -2.70 -5.44
N TYR A 199 -7.28 -1.41 -5.53
CA TYR A 199 -8.27 -0.33 -5.67
C TYR A 199 -8.82 -0.19 -7.09
N PHE A 200 -9.30 -1.31 -7.62
CA PHE A 200 -9.99 -1.50 -8.88
C PHE A 200 -11.27 -2.30 -8.62
N ASN A 201 -12.25 -2.15 -9.50
CA ASN A 201 -13.53 -2.85 -9.37
C ASN A 201 -13.61 -4.09 -10.28
N ASP A 202 -12.87 -4.10 -11.38
CA ASP A 202 -12.91 -5.18 -12.39
C ASP A 202 -12.00 -6.36 -12.00
N ILE A 203 -12.59 -7.54 -11.85
CA ILE A 203 -11.91 -8.80 -11.57
C ILE A 203 -11.46 -9.40 -12.90
N GLY A 204 -10.16 -9.68 -13.03
CA GLY A 204 -9.58 -10.23 -14.24
C GLY A 204 -9.35 -9.18 -15.33
N ALA A 205 -8.93 -9.63 -16.52
CA ALA A 205 -8.76 -8.75 -17.67
C ALA A 205 -10.06 -8.63 -18.48
N GLU A 206 -10.72 -7.48 -18.36
CA GLU A 206 -11.95 -7.13 -19.09
C GLU A 206 -11.79 -5.85 -19.92
N GLY A 207 -12.76 -5.59 -20.80
CA GLY A 207 -12.82 -4.40 -21.66
C GLY A 207 -11.53 -4.14 -22.44
N ALA A 208 -11.08 -2.88 -22.43
CA ALA A 208 -9.89 -2.45 -23.17
C ALA A 208 -8.63 -3.25 -22.83
N LEU A 209 -8.47 -3.70 -21.57
CA LEU A 209 -7.30 -4.48 -21.16
C LEU A 209 -7.27 -5.83 -21.88
N ARG A 210 -8.43 -6.48 -22.01
CA ARG A 210 -8.59 -7.74 -22.75
C ARG A 210 -8.37 -7.54 -24.24
N ASP A 211 -8.92 -6.48 -24.82
CA ASP A 211 -8.88 -6.22 -26.25
C ASP A 211 -7.46 -5.91 -26.72
N ILE A 212 -6.77 -5.00 -26.03
CA ILE A 212 -5.39 -4.60 -26.36
C ILE A 212 -4.42 -5.78 -26.21
N SER A 213 -4.51 -6.53 -25.11
CA SER A 213 -3.66 -7.70 -24.87
C SER A 213 -3.95 -8.86 -25.84
N THR A 214 -5.18 -8.98 -26.34
CA THR A 214 -5.51 -9.95 -27.39
C THR A 214 -4.95 -9.50 -28.74
N ARG A 215 -5.10 -8.21 -29.08
CA ARG A 215 -4.61 -7.65 -30.35
C ARG A 215 -3.09 -7.79 -30.49
N ILE A 216 -2.33 -7.44 -29.46
CA ILE A 216 -0.85 -7.54 -29.51
C ILE A 216 -0.36 -8.99 -29.71
N ASP A 217 -1.04 -9.97 -29.12
CA ASP A 217 -0.77 -11.40 -29.31
C ASP A 217 -1.17 -11.87 -30.73
N GLU A 218 -2.29 -11.38 -31.25
CA GLU A 218 -2.82 -11.75 -32.57
C GLU A 218 -2.05 -11.18 -33.75
N LEU A 219 -1.41 -10.00 -33.62
CA LEU A 219 -0.52 -9.45 -34.65
C LEU A 219 0.55 -10.47 -35.04
N THR A 220 1.15 -11.13 -34.05
CA THR A 220 2.18 -12.16 -34.26
C THR A 220 1.61 -13.55 -34.57
N HIS A 221 0.30 -13.67 -34.83
CA HIS A 221 -0.42 -14.93 -34.92
C HIS A 221 -0.19 -15.87 -33.72
N ARG A 222 -0.01 -15.30 -32.52
CA ARG A 222 0.27 -16.01 -31.27
C ARG A 222 1.56 -16.84 -31.29
N ARG A 223 2.51 -16.49 -32.16
CA ARG A 223 3.81 -17.16 -32.29
C ARG A 223 4.91 -16.50 -31.47
N ASP A 224 4.71 -15.26 -31.03
CA ASP A 224 5.57 -14.64 -30.02
C ASP A 224 5.25 -15.25 -28.65
N LEU A 225 6.04 -16.24 -28.24
CA LEU A 225 5.84 -16.98 -26.99
C LEU A 225 5.84 -16.07 -25.75
N LEU A 226 6.64 -15.00 -25.76
CA LEU A 226 6.74 -14.08 -24.62
C LEU A 226 5.47 -13.25 -24.47
N VAL A 227 5.02 -12.63 -25.56
CA VAL A 227 3.78 -11.84 -25.58
C VAL A 227 2.55 -12.73 -25.36
N HIS A 228 2.54 -13.92 -25.96
CA HIS A 228 1.47 -14.90 -25.77
C HIS A 228 1.34 -15.29 -24.29
N PHE A 229 2.47 -15.59 -23.64
CA PHE A 229 2.48 -15.93 -22.22
C PHE A 229 2.07 -14.74 -21.34
N LEU A 230 2.57 -13.53 -21.62
CA LEU A 230 2.16 -12.30 -20.92
C LEU A 230 0.64 -12.10 -20.97
N ARG A 231 0.04 -12.21 -22.16
CA ARG A 231 -1.42 -12.14 -22.30
C ARG A 231 -2.12 -13.22 -21.48
N LYS A 232 -1.64 -14.46 -21.54
CA LYS A 232 -2.25 -15.58 -20.81
C LYS A 232 -2.21 -15.38 -19.30
N GLN A 233 -1.08 -14.92 -18.77
CA GLN A 233 -0.96 -14.53 -17.36
C GLN A 233 -1.99 -13.46 -17.00
N VAL A 234 -2.13 -12.43 -17.82
CA VAL A 234 -3.13 -11.37 -17.59
C VAL A 234 -4.56 -11.86 -17.67
N HIS A 235 -4.89 -12.87 -18.48
CA HIS A 235 -6.26 -13.35 -18.65
C HIS A 235 -6.66 -14.43 -17.64
N VAL A 236 -5.69 -15.20 -17.15
CA VAL A 236 -5.94 -16.42 -16.35
C VAL A 236 -5.54 -16.23 -14.89
N GLU A 237 -4.45 -15.51 -14.63
CA GLU A 237 -3.88 -15.30 -13.30
C GLU A 237 -3.55 -13.81 -13.08
N SER A 238 -4.54 -12.95 -13.37
CA SER A 238 -4.42 -11.50 -13.18
C SER A 238 -3.98 -11.18 -11.75
N SER A 239 -2.83 -10.51 -11.63
CA SER A 239 -2.22 -10.16 -10.35
C SER A 239 -1.36 -8.91 -10.48
N ASN A 240 -1.01 -8.31 -9.35
CA ASN A 240 -0.13 -7.15 -9.31
C ASN A 240 1.30 -7.44 -9.84
N ARG A 241 1.71 -8.71 -9.95
CA ARG A 241 3.03 -9.10 -10.50
C ARG A 241 3.16 -8.79 -12.00
N VAL A 242 2.04 -8.67 -12.72
CA VAL A 242 2.04 -8.44 -14.16
C VAL A 242 2.75 -7.13 -14.54
N ILE A 243 2.66 -6.09 -13.71
CA ILE A 243 3.34 -4.81 -13.96
C ILE A 243 4.85 -5.04 -14.12
N ALA A 244 5.48 -5.67 -13.12
CA ALA A 244 6.91 -5.95 -13.18
C ALA A 244 7.27 -6.92 -14.32
N PHE A 245 6.33 -7.79 -14.72
CA PHE A 245 6.52 -8.65 -15.89
C PHE A 245 6.59 -7.84 -17.19
N ILE A 246 5.61 -6.97 -17.49
CA ILE A 246 5.65 -6.16 -18.71
C ILE A 246 6.82 -5.15 -18.72
N GLU A 247 7.21 -4.62 -17.56
CA GLU A 247 8.43 -3.81 -17.43
C GLU A 247 9.69 -4.61 -17.77
N SER A 248 9.75 -5.87 -17.35
CA SER A 248 10.84 -6.79 -17.71
C SER A 248 10.83 -7.14 -19.20
N VAL A 249 9.65 -7.21 -19.83
CA VAL A 249 9.53 -7.35 -21.30
C VAL A 249 10.08 -6.11 -22.01
N PHE A 250 9.80 -4.90 -21.52
CA PHE A 250 10.39 -3.68 -22.08
C PHE A 250 11.92 -3.64 -21.91
N ALA A 251 12.43 -4.05 -20.75
CA ALA A 251 13.87 -4.18 -20.52
C ALA A 251 14.51 -5.20 -21.47
N PHE A 252 13.86 -6.34 -21.69
CA PHE A 252 14.29 -7.34 -22.67
C PHE A 252 14.27 -6.79 -24.09
N TRP A 253 13.21 -6.11 -24.54
CA TRP A 253 13.20 -5.49 -25.86
C TRP A 253 14.31 -4.45 -25.99
N LYS A 254 14.51 -3.57 -25.00
CA LYS A 254 15.57 -2.56 -25.02
C LYS A 254 16.98 -3.15 -25.08
N THR A 255 17.25 -4.26 -24.38
CA THR A 255 18.62 -4.78 -24.17
C THR A 255 18.95 -6.07 -24.93
N ARG A 256 17.94 -6.84 -25.34
CA ARG A 256 18.01 -8.26 -25.78
C ARG A 256 18.53 -9.23 -24.73
N ASP A 257 18.62 -8.82 -23.47
CA ASP A 257 19.05 -9.69 -22.40
C ASP A 257 17.85 -10.44 -21.82
N LYS A 258 17.71 -11.72 -22.15
CA LYS A 258 16.56 -12.52 -21.69
C LYS A 258 16.56 -12.76 -20.17
N ARG A 259 17.67 -12.53 -19.46
CA ARG A 259 17.74 -12.68 -17.99
C ARG A 259 16.70 -11.81 -17.27
N TYR A 260 16.29 -10.68 -17.85
CA TYR A 260 15.23 -9.84 -17.30
C TYR A 260 13.88 -10.56 -17.20
N VAL A 261 13.52 -11.43 -18.15
CA VAL A 261 12.21 -12.11 -18.15
C VAL A 261 12.22 -13.44 -17.40
N GLU A 262 13.39 -13.98 -17.06
CA GLU A 262 13.56 -15.26 -16.36
C GLU A 262 12.69 -15.43 -15.11
N PRO A 263 12.57 -14.42 -14.20
CA PRO A 263 11.76 -14.57 -13.00
C PRO A 263 10.24 -14.63 -13.24
N TYR A 264 9.80 -14.33 -14.46
CA TYR A 264 8.39 -14.14 -14.80
C TYR A 264 7.83 -15.19 -15.75
N ILE A 265 8.67 -16.08 -16.28
CA ILE A 265 8.24 -17.09 -17.23
C ILE A 265 8.68 -18.50 -16.83
N PRO A 266 7.94 -19.54 -17.24
CA PRO A 266 8.33 -20.92 -17.05
C PRO A 266 9.70 -21.26 -17.67
N PRO A 267 10.50 -22.15 -17.05
CA PRO A 267 11.78 -22.59 -17.61
C PRO A 267 11.69 -23.09 -19.06
N ASN A 268 10.65 -23.86 -19.39
CA ASN A 268 10.46 -24.37 -20.75
C ASN A 268 10.19 -23.27 -21.80
N ILE A 269 9.56 -22.16 -21.41
CA ILE A 269 9.36 -20.99 -22.27
C ILE A 269 10.67 -20.19 -22.37
N TYR A 270 11.37 -20.01 -21.25
CA TYR A 270 12.65 -19.29 -21.21
C TYR A 270 13.73 -19.88 -22.13
N GLU A 271 13.77 -21.20 -22.25
CA GLU A 271 14.67 -21.90 -23.17
C GLU A 271 14.35 -21.63 -24.65
N GLN A 272 13.05 -21.45 -24.97
CA GLN A 272 12.56 -21.22 -26.32
C GLN A 272 12.60 -19.74 -26.75
N ILE A 273 12.73 -18.81 -25.80
CA ILE A 273 12.89 -17.39 -26.13
C ILE A 273 14.31 -17.15 -26.65
N HIS A 274 14.38 -16.66 -27.89
CA HIS A 274 15.60 -16.23 -28.52
C HIS A 274 15.84 -14.72 -28.32
N ASN A 275 17.11 -14.32 -28.19
CA ASN A 275 17.49 -12.89 -28.02
C ASN A 275 17.42 -12.09 -29.35
N ARG A 276 17.14 -12.77 -30.47
CA ARG A 276 17.03 -12.23 -31.83
C ARG A 276 15.96 -12.99 -32.59
N GLY A 277 15.50 -12.43 -33.70
CA GLY A 277 14.46 -13.01 -34.55
C GLY A 277 13.32 -12.04 -34.81
N GLN A 278 12.38 -12.47 -35.66
CA GLN A 278 11.29 -11.63 -36.18
C GLN A 278 10.48 -10.90 -35.09
N PHE A 279 10.27 -11.52 -33.92
CA PHE A 279 9.47 -10.93 -32.85
C PHE A 279 10.26 -10.00 -31.91
N VAL A 280 11.59 -10.01 -31.99
CA VAL A 280 12.48 -9.29 -31.07
C VAL A 280 13.24 -8.18 -31.76
N ASP A 281 13.69 -8.38 -33.00
CA ASP A 281 14.61 -7.44 -33.66
C ASP A 281 14.00 -6.06 -33.90
N GLY A 282 12.73 -5.99 -34.34
CA GLY A 282 12.01 -4.74 -34.57
C GLY A 282 11.66 -4.00 -33.26
N MET A 283 11.13 -4.74 -32.27
CA MET A 283 10.88 -4.19 -30.93
C MET A 283 12.17 -3.66 -30.29
N HIS A 284 13.29 -4.36 -30.44
CA HIS A 284 14.57 -3.87 -29.94
C HIS A 284 14.99 -2.57 -30.61
N ARG A 285 14.85 -2.48 -31.94
CA ARG A 285 15.16 -1.25 -32.66
C ARG A 285 14.34 -0.08 -32.10
N ILE A 286 13.03 -0.27 -31.94
CA ILE A 286 12.13 0.75 -31.38
C ILE A 286 12.57 1.17 -29.97
N PHE A 287 12.66 0.23 -29.03
CA PHE A 287 12.94 0.56 -27.63
C PHE A 287 14.37 1.04 -27.38
N SER A 288 15.34 0.62 -28.22
CA SER A 288 16.70 1.16 -28.20
C SER A 288 16.75 2.60 -28.69
N GLU A 289 16.10 2.92 -29.82
CA GLU A 289 16.04 4.28 -30.37
C GLU A 289 15.28 5.24 -29.45
N LEU A 290 14.16 4.81 -28.85
CA LEU A 290 13.46 5.60 -27.84
C LEU A 290 14.38 5.93 -26.65
N GLY A 291 15.19 4.96 -26.19
CA GLY A 291 16.19 5.20 -25.17
C GLY A 291 17.26 6.22 -25.58
N LYS A 292 17.72 6.19 -26.84
CA LYS A 292 18.67 7.20 -27.38
C LYS A 292 18.07 8.60 -27.49
N LYS A 293 16.75 8.69 -27.72
CA LYS A 293 15.99 9.95 -27.68
C LYS A 293 15.77 10.47 -26.25
N GLY A 294 16.35 9.83 -25.23
CA GLY A 294 16.30 10.28 -23.83
C GLY A 294 15.09 9.78 -23.04
N LEU A 295 14.28 8.86 -23.59
CA LEU A 295 13.15 8.30 -22.84
C LEU A 295 13.63 7.24 -21.84
N THR A 296 13.33 7.48 -20.57
CA THR A 296 13.38 6.47 -19.51
C THR A 296 12.10 5.63 -19.57
N ILE A 297 12.18 4.45 -20.18
CA ILE A 297 11.10 3.44 -20.21
C ILE A 297 11.32 2.52 -19.00
N PRO A 298 10.27 2.22 -18.20
CA PRO A 298 8.85 2.39 -18.52
C PRO A 298 8.23 3.74 -18.12
N ASP A 299 8.87 4.52 -17.24
CA ASP A 299 8.27 5.70 -16.57
C ASP A 299 7.61 6.70 -17.54
N HIS A 300 8.32 7.08 -18.61
CA HIS A 300 7.80 8.05 -19.59
C HIS A 300 6.62 7.50 -20.41
N LEU A 301 6.42 6.19 -20.47
CA LEU A 301 5.25 5.63 -21.15
C LEU A 301 3.96 5.99 -20.43
N LEU A 302 3.96 6.27 -19.13
CA LEU A 302 2.76 6.65 -18.38
C LEU A 302 2.32 8.08 -18.69
N THR A 303 3.27 8.98 -18.92
CA THR A 303 3.00 10.42 -19.08
C THR A 303 2.73 10.83 -20.52
N LEU A 304 3.30 10.15 -21.51
CA LEU A 304 3.14 10.48 -22.93
C LEU A 304 1.72 10.22 -23.42
N THR A 305 1.09 11.14 -24.14
CA THR A 305 -0.17 10.89 -24.84
C THR A 305 0.00 9.90 -25.99
N SER A 306 -1.09 9.26 -26.43
CA SER A 306 -1.06 8.34 -27.58
C SER A 306 -0.56 9.03 -28.86
N SER A 307 -0.86 10.32 -29.05
CA SER A 307 -0.37 11.12 -30.18
C SER A 307 1.13 11.42 -30.09
N GLU A 308 1.63 11.80 -28.92
CA GLU A 308 3.06 12.05 -28.71
C GLU A 308 3.88 10.78 -28.91
N PHE A 309 3.40 9.65 -28.38
CA PHE A 309 4.07 8.37 -28.57
C PHE A 309 4.11 7.96 -30.05
N LYS A 310 3.00 8.10 -30.79
CA LYS A 310 2.96 7.86 -32.25
C LYS A 310 3.96 8.73 -33.01
N ALA A 311 4.06 10.02 -32.66
CA ALA A 311 5.03 10.93 -33.28
C ALA A 311 6.49 10.53 -32.98
N LEU A 312 6.78 9.99 -31.80
CA LEU A 312 8.14 9.50 -31.50
C LEU A 312 8.53 8.26 -32.32
N LEU A 313 7.54 7.42 -32.65
CA LEU A 313 7.70 6.21 -33.45
C LEU A 313 7.84 6.48 -34.95
N SER A 314 7.29 7.59 -35.49
CA SER A 314 7.27 7.85 -36.94
C SER A 314 8.65 7.97 -37.57
N ASP A 315 9.66 8.40 -36.79
CA ASP A 315 11.04 8.56 -37.27
C ASP A 315 11.89 7.31 -37.11
N ILE A 316 11.33 6.24 -36.53
CA ILE A 316 12.07 5.00 -36.25
C ILE A 316 11.85 4.04 -37.43
N PRO A 317 12.91 3.57 -38.10
CA PRO A 317 12.77 2.67 -39.23
C PRO A 317 12.41 1.26 -38.74
N ALA A 318 11.13 0.96 -38.55
CA ALA A 318 10.62 -0.33 -38.13
C ALA A 318 9.45 -0.78 -39.02
N GLU A 319 9.17 -2.09 -39.04
CA GLU A 319 8.03 -2.62 -39.78
C GLU A 319 6.72 -2.10 -39.16
N PRO A 320 5.67 -1.85 -39.97
CA PRO A 320 4.39 -1.34 -39.46
C PRO A 320 3.79 -2.19 -38.33
N GLU A 321 3.97 -3.51 -38.39
CA GLU A 321 3.52 -4.43 -37.36
C GLU A 321 4.25 -4.21 -36.03
N ASP A 322 5.57 -3.97 -36.04
CA ASP A 322 6.34 -3.72 -34.82
C ASP A 322 6.00 -2.35 -34.21
N VAL A 323 5.71 -1.35 -35.04
CA VAL A 323 5.21 -0.04 -34.60
C VAL A 323 3.87 -0.21 -33.89
N GLU A 324 2.91 -0.94 -34.49
CA GLU A 324 1.61 -1.23 -33.87
C GLU A 324 1.80 -2.02 -32.55
N ARG A 325 2.69 -3.02 -32.51
CA ARG A 325 3.01 -3.77 -31.29
C ARG A 325 3.56 -2.87 -30.19
N ALA A 326 4.44 -1.93 -30.50
CA ALA A 326 4.99 -0.98 -29.53
C ALA A 326 3.91 -0.04 -28.98
N GLU A 327 3.03 0.49 -29.83
CA GLU A 327 1.88 1.30 -29.41
C GLU A 327 0.95 0.53 -28.47
N LEU A 328 0.57 -0.69 -28.86
CA LEU A 328 -0.30 -1.54 -28.06
C LEU A 328 0.36 -1.92 -26.74
N ALA A 329 1.67 -2.17 -26.71
CA ALA A 329 2.38 -2.50 -25.48
C ALA A 329 2.43 -1.30 -24.51
N ALA A 330 2.61 -0.08 -25.02
CA ALA A 330 2.55 1.13 -24.20
C ALA A 330 1.14 1.35 -23.61
N ILE A 331 0.09 1.19 -24.42
CA ILE A 331 -1.31 1.26 -23.95
C ILE A 331 -1.58 0.14 -22.93
N PHE A 332 -1.11 -1.07 -23.20
CA PHE A 332 -1.28 -2.21 -22.31
C PHE A 332 -0.64 -1.96 -20.94
N TYR A 333 0.57 -1.42 -20.92
CA TYR A 333 1.26 -1.04 -19.69
C TYR A 333 0.47 0.00 -18.90
N LYS A 334 -0.01 1.08 -19.54
CA LYS A 334 -0.85 2.09 -18.89
C LYS A 334 -2.09 1.49 -18.24
N LEU A 335 -2.82 0.64 -18.97
CA LEU A 335 -4.04 0.01 -18.45
C LEU A 335 -3.75 -0.90 -17.25
N LEU A 336 -2.64 -1.65 -17.28
CA LEU A 336 -2.19 -2.45 -16.14
C LEU A 336 -1.78 -1.58 -14.95
N TYR A 337 -1.03 -0.51 -15.20
CA TYR A 337 -0.58 0.42 -14.18
C TYR A 337 -1.77 1.11 -13.50
N GLN A 338 -2.73 1.62 -14.28
CA GLN A 338 -3.98 2.22 -13.78
C GLN A 338 -4.81 1.26 -12.92
N LYS A 339 -4.77 -0.03 -13.24
CA LYS A 339 -5.50 -1.05 -12.50
C LYS A 339 -4.90 -1.28 -11.11
N TYR A 340 -3.59 -1.51 -11.02
CA TYR A 340 -2.95 -1.93 -9.78
C TYR A 340 -2.29 -0.80 -8.97
N ASN A 341 -2.10 0.40 -9.56
CA ASN A 341 -1.53 1.57 -8.90
C ASN A 341 -2.51 2.74 -8.80
N ILE A 342 -2.18 3.69 -7.93
CA ILE A 342 -2.97 4.88 -7.65
C ILE A 342 -2.32 6.04 -8.41
N ASP A 343 -2.92 6.41 -9.54
CA ASP A 343 -2.43 7.47 -10.43
C ASP A 343 -3.49 8.59 -10.56
N PRO A 344 -3.12 9.86 -10.32
CA PRO A 344 -4.06 10.98 -10.45
C PRO A 344 -4.45 11.30 -11.90
N SER A 345 -3.64 10.93 -12.90
CA SER A 345 -3.84 11.31 -14.32
C SER A 345 -5.16 10.81 -14.90
N GLU A 346 -5.72 9.74 -14.33
CA GLU A 346 -6.91 9.05 -14.84
C GLU A 346 -8.09 9.12 -13.88
N LEU A 347 -8.03 10.02 -12.89
CA LEU A 347 -9.10 10.22 -11.90
C LEU A 347 -10.46 10.49 -12.58
N ARG A 348 -10.47 11.21 -13.71
CA ARG A 348 -11.71 11.48 -14.49
C ARG A 348 -12.31 10.20 -15.07
N GLN A 349 -11.47 9.34 -15.64
CA GLN A 349 -11.92 8.07 -16.19
C GLN A 349 -12.42 7.15 -15.08
N TYR A 350 -11.72 7.10 -13.94
CA TYR A 350 -12.15 6.34 -12.77
C TYR A 350 -13.52 6.81 -12.25
N ILE A 351 -13.70 8.12 -12.08
CA ILE A 351 -14.98 8.71 -11.67
C ILE A 351 -16.11 8.27 -12.59
N SER A 352 -15.90 8.26 -13.92
CA SER A 352 -16.94 7.87 -14.88
C SER A 352 -17.44 6.42 -14.73
N ARG A 353 -16.65 5.54 -14.10
CA ARG A 353 -16.98 4.13 -13.89
C ARG A 353 -17.60 3.84 -12.51
N LEU A 354 -17.55 4.80 -11.57
CA LEU A 354 -18.12 4.61 -10.24
C LEU A 354 -19.65 4.61 -10.29
N ASN A 355 -20.27 3.73 -9.50
CA ASN A 355 -21.70 3.84 -9.23
C ASN A 355 -21.91 4.97 -8.20
N PHE A 356 -22.56 6.05 -8.61
CA PHE A 356 -22.68 7.27 -7.80
C PHE A 356 -23.77 7.21 -6.72
N GLU A 357 -24.62 6.17 -6.71
CA GLU A 357 -25.67 6.05 -5.71
C GLU A 357 -25.09 5.87 -4.31
N GLY A 358 -25.09 6.94 -3.51
CA GLY A 358 -24.64 6.93 -2.12
C GLY A 358 -23.33 7.66 -1.85
N PHE A 359 -22.59 8.09 -2.89
CA PHE A 359 -21.44 8.98 -2.76
C PHE A 359 -21.85 10.41 -2.33
N PRO A 360 -20.96 11.19 -1.70
CA PRO A 360 -21.18 12.62 -1.54
C PRO A 360 -21.31 13.28 -2.92
N ASN A 361 -22.04 14.39 -3.01
CA ASN A 361 -22.39 15.05 -4.29
C ASN A 361 -21.22 15.10 -5.28
N ILE A 362 -21.23 14.19 -6.26
CA ILE A 362 -20.13 14.01 -7.22
C ILE A 362 -19.92 15.24 -8.11
N GLN A 363 -20.94 16.07 -8.28
CA GLN A 363 -20.81 17.32 -9.02
C GLN A 363 -19.77 18.23 -8.34
N LYS A 364 -19.73 18.27 -7.01
CA LYS A 364 -18.69 19.02 -6.29
C LYS A 364 -17.28 18.55 -6.62
N LEU A 365 -17.07 17.24 -6.79
CA LEU A 365 -15.77 16.71 -7.19
C LEU A 365 -15.44 17.07 -8.64
N LYS A 366 -16.41 16.96 -9.56
CA LYS A 366 -16.21 17.37 -10.97
C LYS A 366 -15.86 18.85 -11.06
N ASP A 367 -16.62 19.70 -10.36
CA ASP A 367 -16.36 21.15 -10.28
C ASP A 367 -14.98 21.44 -9.66
N ALA A 368 -14.55 20.66 -8.67
CA ALA A 368 -13.21 20.76 -8.10
C ALA A 368 -12.13 20.38 -9.13
N LEU A 369 -12.35 19.34 -9.93
CA LEU A 369 -11.37 18.93 -10.95
C LEU A 369 -11.25 19.94 -12.09
N ASP A 370 -12.31 20.68 -12.38
CA ASP A 370 -12.38 21.71 -13.43
C ASP A 370 -11.99 23.11 -12.94
N GLU A 371 -11.72 23.29 -11.64
CA GLU A 371 -11.30 24.57 -11.07
C GLU A 371 -9.90 24.97 -11.58
N PRO A 372 -9.76 26.13 -12.25
CA PRO A 372 -8.47 26.60 -12.76
C PRO A 372 -7.53 27.14 -11.68
N ASP A 373 -8.05 27.75 -10.62
CA ASP A 373 -7.20 28.28 -9.54
C ASP A 373 -6.69 27.15 -8.65
N ILE A 374 -5.37 27.02 -8.51
CA ILE A 374 -4.73 25.89 -7.80
C ILE A 374 -5.15 25.88 -6.32
N GLN A 375 -5.23 27.04 -5.67
CA GLN A 375 -5.56 27.14 -4.26
C GLN A 375 -7.03 26.75 -4.02
N GLU A 376 -7.96 27.32 -4.77
CA GLU A 376 -9.38 26.95 -4.72
C GLU A 376 -9.61 25.49 -5.09
N ARG A 377 -8.84 24.96 -6.05
CA ARG A 377 -8.87 23.55 -6.44
C ARG A 377 -8.49 22.65 -5.26
N ILE A 378 -7.41 22.94 -4.55
CA ILE A 378 -7.00 22.20 -3.35
C ILE A 378 -8.10 22.30 -2.28
N VAL A 379 -8.65 23.49 -2.02
CA VAL A 379 -9.73 23.68 -1.03
C VAL A 379 -10.93 22.78 -1.34
N LYS A 380 -11.41 22.78 -2.59
CA LYS A 380 -12.55 21.97 -3.03
C LYS A 380 -12.26 20.46 -2.95
N LEU A 381 -11.07 20.03 -3.34
CA LEU A 381 -10.65 18.62 -3.27
C LEU A 381 -10.51 18.12 -1.83
N LEU A 382 -9.93 18.92 -0.93
CA LEU A 382 -9.85 18.59 0.50
C LEU A 382 -11.24 18.57 1.14
N GLY A 383 -12.13 19.52 0.79
CA GLY A 383 -13.51 19.51 1.26
C GLY A 383 -14.29 18.27 0.83
N TYR A 384 -14.07 17.79 -0.39
CA TYR A 384 -14.65 16.52 -0.85
C TYR A 384 -14.03 15.32 -0.12
N SER A 385 -12.71 15.34 0.11
CA SER A 385 -12.00 14.28 0.84
C SER A 385 -12.47 14.16 2.29
N GLU A 386 -12.77 15.27 2.97
CA GLU A 386 -13.37 15.24 4.30
C GLU A 386 -14.78 14.61 4.28
N SER A 387 -15.57 14.89 3.24
CA SER A 387 -16.90 14.25 3.06
C SER A 387 -16.78 12.73 2.88
N LEU A 388 -15.77 12.26 2.14
CA LEU A 388 -15.48 10.82 2.00
C LEU A 388 -15.02 10.20 3.32
N LYS A 389 -14.16 10.88 4.07
CA LYS A 389 -13.70 10.43 5.39
C LYS A 389 -14.87 10.31 6.37
N GLU A 390 -15.74 11.31 6.46
CA GLU A 390 -16.94 11.25 7.32
C GLU A 390 -17.83 10.05 6.98
N MET A 391 -18.03 9.79 5.68
CA MET A 391 -18.76 8.60 5.21
C MET A 391 -18.10 7.29 5.65
N MET A 392 -16.79 7.15 5.42
CA MET A 392 -16.05 5.94 5.77
C MET A 392 -16.02 5.69 7.27
N LEU A 393 -15.88 6.74 8.08
CA LEU A 393 -15.85 6.67 9.55
C LEU A 393 -17.25 6.54 10.18
N SER A 394 -18.32 6.68 9.40
CA SER A 394 -19.69 6.52 9.90
C SER A 394 -19.98 5.06 10.28
N SER A 395 -20.91 4.87 11.21
CA SER A 395 -21.42 3.54 11.58
C SER A 395 -22.35 2.92 10.53
N LYS A 396 -22.66 3.65 9.45
CA LYS A 396 -23.51 3.17 8.37
C LYS A 396 -22.76 2.11 7.57
N THR A 397 -23.42 0.99 7.32
CA THR A 397 -22.97 -0.05 6.41
C THR A 397 -23.69 0.07 5.07
N TYR A 398 -23.05 -0.42 4.02
CA TYR A 398 -23.56 -0.36 2.65
C TYR A 398 -23.63 -1.77 2.06
N PRO A 399 -24.59 -2.04 1.15
CA PRO A 399 -24.65 -3.33 0.47
C PRO A 399 -23.40 -3.56 -0.37
N VAL A 400 -22.95 -4.81 -0.40
CA VAL A 400 -21.89 -5.28 -1.30
C VAL A 400 -22.54 -5.74 -2.59
N TYR A 401 -22.09 -5.20 -3.72
CA TYR A 401 -22.47 -5.66 -5.06
C TYR A 401 -21.31 -6.46 -5.65
N GLU A 402 -21.59 -7.71 -5.99
CA GLU A 402 -20.58 -8.64 -6.47
C GLU A 402 -21.16 -9.49 -7.61
N ASN A 403 -20.72 -9.22 -8.84
CA ASN A 403 -21.14 -9.99 -10.01
C ASN A 403 -19.95 -10.80 -10.55
N ILE A 404 -19.76 -12.02 -10.04
CA ILE A 404 -18.61 -12.87 -10.40
C ILE A 404 -19.07 -14.06 -11.24
N TYR A 405 -18.36 -14.28 -12.34
CA TYR A 405 -18.58 -15.36 -13.27
C TYR A 405 -17.34 -16.26 -13.34
N GLN A 406 -17.57 -17.58 -13.47
CA GLN A 406 -16.50 -18.57 -13.60
C GLN A 406 -16.50 -19.17 -15.01
N LYS A 407 -15.35 -19.09 -15.70
CA LYS A 407 -15.11 -19.76 -16.98
C LYS A 407 -14.32 -21.05 -16.73
N ARG A 408 -14.84 -22.18 -17.22
CA ARG A 408 -14.11 -23.45 -17.26
C ARG A 408 -13.20 -23.47 -18.49
N HIS A 409 -11.90 -23.24 -18.32
CA HIS A 409 -10.93 -23.55 -19.37
C HIS A 409 -10.56 -25.03 -19.27
N PHE A 410 -10.90 -25.82 -20.29
CA PHE A 410 -10.75 -27.29 -20.30
C PHE A 410 -9.34 -27.78 -20.64
N THR A 411 -8.41 -26.90 -21.01
CA THR A 411 -7.10 -27.32 -21.57
C THR A 411 -5.95 -27.10 -20.58
N ILE A 412 -6.16 -26.33 -19.52
CA ILE A 412 -5.23 -26.08 -18.41
C ILE A 412 -6.14 -25.83 -17.20
N ASP A 413 -5.99 -26.61 -16.12
CA ASP A 413 -6.86 -26.63 -14.91
C ASP A 413 -6.86 -25.33 -14.07
N ILE A 414 -6.73 -24.15 -14.69
CA ILE A 414 -6.76 -22.86 -13.99
C ILE A 414 -8.15 -22.24 -14.16
N PRO A 415 -8.97 -22.17 -13.08
CA PRO A 415 -10.27 -21.54 -13.13
C PRO A 415 -10.12 -20.03 -13.30
N SER A 416 -10.52 -19.50 -14.47
CA SER A 416 -10.56 -18.06 -14.69
C SER A 416 -11.86 -17.47 -14.15
N MET A 417 -11.77 -16.47 -13.29
CA MET A 417 -12.92 -15.68 -12.84
C MET A 417 -12.87 -14.27 -13.43
N TYR A 418 -14.03 -13.71 -13.70
CA TYR A 418 -14.18 -12.32 -14.12
C TYR A 418 -15.46 -11.74 -13.54
N GLY A 419 -15.53 -10.42 -13.44
CA GLY A 419 -16.66 -9.77 -12.79
C GLY A 419 -16.33 -8.42 -12.21
N ASN A 420 -17.19 -7.94 -11.32
CA ASN A 420 -16.94 -6.72 -10.58
C ASN A 420 -17.26 -6.85 -9.08
N TYR A 421 -16.55 -6.07 -8.28
CA TYR A 421 -16.79 -5.90 -6.85
C TYR A 421 -16.98 -4.40 -6.55
N HIS A 422 -18.07 -4.07 -5.86
CA HIS A 422 -18.35 -2.74 -5.38
C HIS A 422 -18.86 -2.77 -3.94
N GLU A 423 -18.27 -1.93 -3.10
CA GLU A 423 -18.78 -1.58 -1.78
C GLU A 423 -18.43 -0.11 -1.53
N MET A 424 -19.38 0.65 -0.97
CA MET A 424 -19.31 2.10 -0.95
C MET A 424 -18.07 2.63 -0.23
N LYS A 425 -17.75 2.10 0.96
CA LYS A 425 -16.59 2.57 1.72
C LYS A 425 -15.28 2.19 1.03
N PHE A 426 -15.21 0.99 0.45
CA PHE A 426 -14.07 0.56 -0.35
C PHE A 426 -13.83 1.45 -1.58
N ASP A 427 -14.88 1.73 -2.35
CA ASP A 427 -14.80 2.62 -3.51
C ASP A 427 -14.42 4.05 -3.08
N ALA A 428 -14.97 4.54 -1.96
CA ALA A 428 -14.62 5.83 -1.37
C ALA A 428 -13.15 5.89 -0.93
N LEU A 429 -12.58 4.80 -0.41
CA LEU A 429 -11.16 4.74 -0.04
C LEU A 429 -10.27 4.80 -1.29
N GLY A 430 -10.61 4.02 -2.33
CA GLY A 430 -9.90 4.06 -3.62
C GLY A 430 -9.95 5.43 -4.29
N LEU A 431 -11.07 6.14 -4.17
CA LEU A 431 -11.22 7.52 -4.65
C LEU A 431 -10.40 8.51 -3.81
N THR A 432 -10.45 8.37 -2.47
CA THR A 432 -9.68 9.20 -1.53
C THR A 432 -8.19 9.20 -1.89
N PHE A 433 -7.63 8.02 -2.14
CA PHE A 433 -6.21 7.91 -2.45
C PHE A 433 -5.83 8.56 -3.78
N ARG A 434 -6.70 8.52 -4.79
CA ARG A 434 -6.47 9.21 -6.08
C ARG A 434 -6.59 10.73 -5.95
N ILE A 435 -7.55 11.21 -5.15
CA ILE A 435 -7.66 12.64 -4.85
C ILE A 435 -6.42 13.13 -4.11
N GLU A 436 -5.93 12.37 -3.14
CA GLU A 436 -4.74 12.74 -2.37
C GLU A 436 -3.47 12.75 -3.21
N ALA A 437 -3.33 11.79 -4.14
CA ALA A 437 -2.24 11.80 -5.11
C ALA A 437 -2.27 13.08 -5.97
N LEU A 438 -3.46 13.51 -6.42
CA LEU A 438 -3.62 14.78 -7.14
C LEU A 438 -3.30 15.99 -6.26
N VAL A 439 -3.81 16.00 -5.02
CA VAL A 439 -3.56 17.09 -4.06
C VAL A 439 -2.06 17.24 -3.76
N ASN A 440 -1.30 16.15 -3.67
CA ASN A 440 0.16 16.22 -3.50
C ASN A 440 0.85 16.91 -4.67
N VAL A 441 0.44 16.61 -5.91
CA VAL A 441 0.95 17.32 -7.10
C VAL A 441 0.61 18.80 -7.04
N LEU A 442 -0.63 19.15 -6.69
CA LEU A 442 -1.04 20.55 -6.56
C LEU A 442 -0.31 21.29 -5.42
N PHE A 443 0.03 20.58 -4.33
CA PHE A 443 0.85 21.15 -3.26
C PHE A 443 2.27 21.45 -3.71
N GLU A 444 2.87 20.62 -4.57
CA GLU A 444 4.17 20.90 -5.15
C GLU A 444 4.12 22.13 -6.07
N GLU A 445 3.07 22.25 -6.89
CA GLU A 445 2.85 23.40 -7.76
C GLU A 445 2.66 24.70 -6.97
N ILE A 446 1.78 24.72 -5.96
CA ILE A 446 1.51 25.93 -5.18
C ILE A 446 2.74 26.36 -4.38
N VAL A 447 3.47 25.43 -3.76
CA VAL A 447 4.72 25.74 -3.05
C VAL A 447 5.79 26.26 -4.03
N GLY A 448 5.87 25.68 -5.23
CA GLY A 448 6.78 26.13 -6.29
C GLY A 448 6.47 27.54 -6.83
N SER A 449 5.21 27.98 -6.74
CA SER A 449 4.78 29.30 -7.22
C SER A 449 5.14 30.46 -6.27
N ILE A 450 5.51 30.18 -5.03
CA ILE A 450 5.80 31.20 -4.01
C ILE A 450 7.27 31.59 -4.07
N ASP A 451 7.55 32.87 -4.31
CA ASP A 451 8.91 33.40 -4.21
C ASP A 451 9.35 33.50 -2.75
N LEU A 452 10.11 32.48 -2.31
CA LEU A 452 10.70 32.40 -0.97
C LEU A 452 12.12 32.99 -0.91
N ASN A 453 12.59 33.77 -1.89
CA ASN A 453 13.89 34.42 -1.81
C ASN A 453 13.93 35.57 -0.80
N LEU A 454 12.79 36.26 -0.63
CA LEU A 454 12.63 37.35 0.32
C LEU A 454 11.22 37.29 0.92
N ILE A 455 11.13 37.12 2.25
CA ILE A 455 9.84 37.08 2.93
C ILE A 455 9.47 38.50 3.39
N THR A 456 8.35 38.99 2.87
CA THR A 456 7.68 40.25 3.23
C THR A 456 6.35 39.94 3.94
N ARG A 457 5.63 40.95 4.45
CA ARG A 457 4.29 40.74 5.03
C ARG A 457 3.31 40.09 4.05
N ALA A 458 3.27 40.55 2.80
CA ALA A 458 2.44 39.94 1.75
C ALA A 458 2.85 38.48 1.48
N ALA A 459 4.13 38.14 1.61
CA ALA A 459 4.57 36.75 1.54
C ALA A 459 4.11 35.94 2.76
N PHE A 460 4.12 36.52 3.98
CA PHE A 460 3.57 35.85 5.16
C PHE A 460 2.06 35.58 5.05
N GLU A 461 1.29 36.50 4.47
CA GLU A 461 -0.13 36.27 4.19
C GLU A 461 -0.33 35.07 3.25
N LYS A 462 0.40 35.03 2.13
CA LYS A 462 0.38 33.87 1.21
C LYS A 462 0.84 32.57 1.87
N ILE A 463 1.88 32.63 2.70
CA ILE A 463 2.37 31.47 3.47
C ILE A 463 1.28 30.97 4.41
N ASN A 464 0.58 31.87 5.10
CA ASN A 464 -0.52 31.52 6.00
C ASN A 464 -1.65 30.82 5.25
N ASP A 465 -2.06 31.35 4.10
CA ASP A 465 -3.10 30.75 3.25
C ASP A 465 -2.74 29.30 2.87
N VAL A 466 -1.48 29.06 2.48
CA VAL A 466 -0.98 27.72 2.12
C VAL A 466 -0.85 26.82 3.35
N LEU A 467 -0.45 27.34 4.51
CA LEU A 467 -0.41 26.58 5.76
C LEU A 467 -1.81 26.13 6.20
N ILE A 468 -2.85 26.92 5.94
CA ILE A 468 -4.26 26.51 6.17
C ILE A 468 -4.62 25.29 5.29
N LEU A 469 -4.16 25.24 4.03
CA LEU A 469 -4.37 24.08 3.17
C LEU A 469 -3.68 22.83 3.72
N PHE A 470 -2.41 22.94 4.11
CA PHE A 470 -1.67 21.82 4.72
C PHE A 470 -2.34 21.36 6.02
N TYR A 471 -2.78 22.29 6.85
CA TYR A 471 -3.51 21.99 8.08
C TYR A 471 -4.77 21.16 7.83
N ASN A 472 -5.57 21.54 6.82
CA ASN A 472 -6.76 20.80 6.44
C ASN A 472 -6.40 19.41 5.88
N ALA A 473 -5.33 19.29 5.09
CA ALA A 473 -4.85 18.02 4.58
C ALA A 473 -4.45 17.04 5.71
N LEU A 474 -3.69 17.51 6.71
CA LEU A 474 -3.32 16.71 7.88
C LEU A 474 -4.57 16.21 8.63
N LYS A 475 -5.57 17.07 8.83
CA LYS A 475 -6.83 16.68 9.47
C LYS A 475 -7.58 15.61 8.70
N THR A 476 -7.64 15.69 7.37
CA THR A 476 -8.27 14.66 6.53
C THR A 476 -7.48 13.35 6.56
N ASP A 477 -6.16 13.40 6.77
CA ASP A 477 -5.32 12.21 7.00
C ASP A 477 -5.46 11.62 8.42
N GLY A 478 -6.25 12.26 9.29
CA GLY A 478 -6.42 11.84 10.69
C GLY A 478 -5.30 12.28 11.63
N ILE A 479 -4.47 13.23 11.21
CA ILE A 479 -3.37 13.77 11.99
C ILE A 479 -3.86 15.04 12.68
N SER A 480 -3.65 15.13 13.99
CA SER A 480 -3.97 16.30 14.80
C SER A 480 -2.79 16.68 15.68
N SER A 481 -2.49 17.97 15.80
CA SER A 481 -1.41 18.48 16.65
C SER A 481 -1.80 19.80 17.31
N VAL A 482 -1.93 19.77 18.63
CA VAL A 482 -2.22 20.96 19.45
C VAL A 482 -1.09 21.99 19.33
N GLU A 483 0.15 21.54 19.14
CA GLU A 483 1.27 22.46 18.92
C GLU A 483 1.14 23.19 17.60
N PHE A 484 0.74 22.49 16.53
CA PHE A 484 0.51 23.10 15.22
C PHE A 484 -0.67 24.08 15.27
N ASP A 485 -1.77 23.70 15.92
CA ASP A 485 -2.93 24.58 16.17
C ASP A 485 -2.50 25.90 16.81
N ARG A 486 -1.71 25.82 17.88
CA ARG A 486 -1.20 27.01 18.58
C ARG A 486 -0.33 27.88 17.67
N GLN A 487 0.50 27.30 16.80
CA GLN A 487 1.33 28.10 15.88
C GLN A 487 0.48 28.77 14.80
N MET A 488 -0.57 28.11 14.30
CA MET A 488 -1.54 28.75 13.40
C MET A 488 -2.23 29.94 14.06
N ASP A 489 -2.67 29.80 15.32
CA ASP A 489 -3.27 30.90 16.07
C ASP A 489 -2.29 32.06 16.24
N LEU A 490 -1.04 31.78 16.63
CA LEU A 490 0.00 32.81 16.78
C LEU A 490 0.30 33.52 15.47
N LEU A 491 0.37 32.79 14.35
CA LEU A 491 0.63 33.37 13.03
C LEU A 491 -0.53 34.28 12.59
N ASN A 492 -1.78 33.84 12.75
CA ASN A 492 -2.97 34.64 12.45
C ASN A 492 -2.97 35.95 13.26
N HIS A 493 -2.74 35.89 14.57
CA HIS A 493 -2.66 37.08 15.42
C HIS A 493 -1.50 38.00 15.04
N ALA A 494 -0.35 37.43 14.64
CA ALA A 494 0.82 38.19 14.19
C ALA A 494 0.57 38.95 12.89
N LEU A 495 -0.24 38.39 11.99
CA LEU A 495 -0.64 39.02 10.74
C LEU A 495 -1.69 40.13 10.92
N GLU A 496 -2.59 40.00 11.90
CA GLU A 496 -3.60 41.02 12.21
C GLU A 496 -3.01 42.22 12.98
N THR A 497 -2.02 41.98 13.83
CA THR A 497 -1.49 43.00 14.75
C THR A 497 -0.35 43.82 14.13
N ARG A 498 -0.38 45.14 14.29
CA ARG A 498 0.77 46.00 13.93
C ARG A 498 1.85 45.92 15.01
N GLY A 499 3.12 45.73 14.60
CA GLY A 499 4.27 45.79 15.50
C GLY A 499 4.94 44.46 15.83
N PHE A 500 4.49 43.34 15.23
CA PHE A 500 5.24 42.09 15.29
C PHE A 500 6.62 42.25 14.64
N THR A 501 7.63 41.78 15.36
CA THR A 501 9.03 41.83 14.94
C THR A 501 9.38 40.62 14.09
N PHE A 502 10.36 40.78 13.22
CA PHE A 502 10.88 39.70 12.40
C PHE A 502 11.32 38.47 13.24
N THR A 503 11.97 38.69 14.39
CA THR A 503 12.39 37.61 15.30
C THR A 503 11.20 36.85 15.88
N GLN A 504 10.06 37.51 16.14
CA GLN A 504 8.86 36.83 16.60
C GLN A 504 8.26 35.93 15.50
N PHE A 505 8.27 36.35 14.24
CA PHE A 505 7.92 35.46 13.13
C PHE A 505 8.87 34.26 13.05
N LEU A 506 10.19 34.49 13.15
CA LEU A 506 11.18 33.42 13.18
C LEU A 506 10.89 32.38 14.28
N ASP A 507 10.49 32.82 15.48
CA ASP A 507 10.14 31.91 16.58
C ASP A 507 8.83 31.13 16.33
N ILE A 508 7.83 31.74 15.68
CA ILE A 508 6.61 31.03 15.24
C ILE A 508 6.99 29.92 14.25
N PHE A 509 7.82 30.20 13.24
CA PHE A 509 8.24 29.20 12.24
C PHE A 509 9.14 28.09 12.81
N LYS A 510 10.00 28.39 13.79
CA LYS A 510 10.67 27.32 14.58
C LYS A 510 9.65 26.44 15.30
N GLY A 511 8.59 27.05 15.83
CA GLY A 511 7.46 26.36 16.43
C GLY A 511 6.77 25.41 15.46
N PHE A 512 6.51 25.84 14.22
CA PHE A 512 5.92 24.99 13.18
C PHE A 512 6.81 23.79 12.83
N VAL A 513 8.11 24.02 12.59
CA VAL A 513 9.06 22.92 12.30
C VAL A 513 9.10 21.91 13.45
N LYS A 514 9.11 22.38 14.70
CA LYS A 514 9.03 21.49 15.86
C LYS A 514 7.71 20.70 15.89
N ALA A 515 6.58 21.34 15.63
CA ALA A 515 5.27 20.69 15.61
C ALA A 515 5.19 19.61 14.52
N VAL A 516 5.75 19.87 13.32
CA VAL A 516 5.81 18.89 12.22
C VAL A 516 6.73 17.73 12.56
N ASN A 517 7.89 17.98 13.17
CA ASN A 517 8.78 16.91 13.65
C ASN A 517 8.08 16.02 14.69
N ASN A 518 7.31 16.60 15.61
CA ASN A 518 6.52 15.84 16.57
C ASN A 518 5.39 15.05 15.91
N ILE A 519 4.71 15.61 14.90
CA ILE A 519 3.72 14.87 14.08
C ILE A 519 4.37 13.64 13.45
N ILE A 520 5.54 13.80 12.81
CA ILE A 520 6.29 12.71 12.19
C ILE A 520 6.67 11.65 13.23
N ALA A 521 7.15 12.09 14.40
CA ALA A 521 7.51 11.19 15.49
C ALA A 521 6.29 10.38 15.98
N ASP A 522 5.17 11.03 16.25
CA ASP A 522 4.01 10.39 16.88
C ASP A 522 3.23 9.48 15.93
N HIS A 523 3.07 9.88 14.67
CA HIS A 523 2.20 9.16 13.71
C HIS A 523 2.96 8.18 12.82
N PHE A 524 4.29 8.31 12.70
CA PHE A 524 5.10 7.48 11.81
C PHE A 524 6.25 6.79 12.54
N ALA A 525 7.10 7.52 13.26
CA ALA A 525 8.29 6.91 13.89
C ALA A 525 7.92 6.00 15.07
N ASN A 526 7.40 6.57 16.16
CA ASN A 526 7.15 5.91 17.44
C ASN A 526 6.21 4.70 17.31
N ILE A 527 5.25 4.77 16.38
CA ILE A 527 4.26 3.70 16.17
C ILE A 527 4.87 2.46 15.50
N HIS A 528 5.96 2.61 14.75
CA HIS A 528 6.61 1.54 13.99
C HIS A 528 7.97 1.12 14.56
N GLU A 529 8.75 2.03 15.14
CA GLU A 529 10.17 1.82 15.50
C GLU A 529 10.43 0.53 16.29
N LYS A 530 9.67 0.29 17.37
CA LYS A 530 9.85 -0.92 18.19
C LYS A 530 9.49 -2.20 17.44
N ASN A 531 8.41 -2.18 16.65
CA ASN A 531 8.00 -3.34 15.86
C ASN A 531 8.97 -3.59 14.70
N LEU A 532 9.46 -2.52 14.09
CA LEU A 532 10.43 -2.57 13.00
C LEU A 532 11.74 -3.18 13.50
N SER A 533 12.31 -2.66 14.58
CA SER A 533 13.55 -3.19 15.18
C SER A 533 13.43 -4.69 15.50
N ARG A 534 12.28 -5.09 16.03
CA ARG A 534 11.97 -6.50 16.29
C ARG A 534 11.91 -7.34 15.02
N ILE A 535 11.23 -6.87 13.97
CA ILE A 535 11.12 -7.57 12.68
C ILE A 535 12.48 -7.66 11.97
N LEU A 536 13.30 -6.60 12.06
CA LEU A 536 14.65 -6.58 11.50
C LEU A 536 15.56 -7.61 12.16
N SER A 537 15.33 -7.94 13.44
CA SER A 537 16.15 -8.92 14.18
C SER A 537 15.96 -10.36 13.67
N ASP A 538 14.78 -10.69 13.13
CA ASP A 538 14.41 -12.03 12.63
C ASP A 538 14.26 -12.06 11.10
N MET A 539 14.86 -11.08 10.41
CA MET A 539 14.66 -10.82 8.99
C MET A 539 15.34 -11.85 8.08
N LEU A 540 14.71 -12.14 6.93
CA LEU A 540 15.26 -12.96 5.84
C LEU A 540 15.68 -12.05 4.67
N PRO A 541 16.98 -11.74 4.50
CA PRO A 541 17.45 -10.75 3.52
C PRO A 541 17.13 -11.09 2.06
N ASP A 542 17.04 -12.38 1.73
CA ASP A 542 16.76 -12.91 0.40
C ASP A 542 15.31 -12.69 -0.07
N GLN A 543 14.40 -12.36 0.84
CA GLN A 543 12.97 -12.22 0.54
C GLN A 543 12.48 -10.76 0.52
N ILE A 544 13.33 -9.82 0.90
CA ILE A 544 12.98 -8.39 0.98
C ILE A 544 12.84 -7.81 -0.43
N LEU A 545 11.97 -6.81 -0.56
CA LEU A 545 11.80 -6.08 -1.80
C LEU A 545 13.12 -5.46 -2.30
N PRO A 546 13.41 -5.52 -3.62
CA PRO A 546 14.68 -5.06 -4.19
C PRO A 546 15.06 -3.62 -3.85
N LYS A 547 14.08 -2.73 -3.62
CA LYS A 547 14.32 -1.31 -3.28
C LYS A 547 15.14 -1.11 -1.99
N TYR A 548 15.14 -2.09 -1.09
CA TYR A 548 15.94 -2.05 0.13
C TYR A 548 17.35 -2.62 -0.06
N LEU A 549 17.55 -3.44 -1.10
CA LEU A 549 18.84 -4.03 -1.44
C LEU A 549 19.74 -2.97 -2.08
N SER A 550 21.03 -3.01 -1.79
CA SER A 550 22.02 -2.16 -2.47
C SER A 550 22.39 -2.82 -3.81
N LEU A 551 22.63 -2.02 -4.86
CA LEU A 551 23.09 -2.53 -6.15
C LEU A 551 24.55 -3.02 -6.11
N GLU A 552 25.32 -2.62 -5.08
CA GLU A 552 26.78 -2.73 -5.11
C GLU A 552 27.36 -3.72 -4.09
N GLU A 553 26.72 -4.05 -2.97
CA GLU A 553 27.29 -5.01 -2.00
C GLU A 553 26.21 -5.79 -1.23
N TYR A 554 26.45 -7.09 -1.01
CA TYR A 554 25.83 -7.84 0.10
C TYR A 554 26.22 -7.14 1.41
N PRO A 555 25.29 -6.88 2.33
CA PRO A 555 25.58 -6.11 3.53
C PRO A 555 26.69 -6.80 4.34
N GLN A 556 27.87 -6.17 4.40
CA GLN A 556 28.97 -6.62 5.25
C GLN A 556 28.69 -6.32 6.74
N ASP A 557 27.77 -5.40 7.02
CA ASP A 557 27.29 -5.04 8.35
C ASP A 557 25.75 -5.07 8.43
N ILE A 558 25.23 -5.88 9.34
CA ILE A 558 23.79 -6.06 9.60
C ILE A 558 23.17 -4.78 10.19
N GLU A 559 23.93 -4.04 11.00
CA GLU A 559 23.44 -2.82 11.66
C GLU A 559 23.23 -1.70 10.63
N SER A 560 24.25 -1.42 9.80
CA SER A 560 24.11 -0.48 8.67
C SER A 560 22.98 -0.87 7.70
N PHE A 561 22.75 -2.16 7.47
CA PHE A 561 21.65 -2.63 6.63
C PHE A 561 20.28 -2.34 7.26
N GLY A 562 20.12 -2.61 8.56
CA GLY A 562 18.91 -2.30 9.32
C GLY A 562 18.59 -0.80 9.33
N HIS A 563 19.61 0.06 9.45
CA HIS A 563 19.45 1.51 9.37
C HIS A 563 18.93 1.97 8.02
N ARG A 564 19.52 1.47 6.91
CA ARG A 564 19.06 1.78 5.55
C ARG A 564 17.61 1.35 5.33
N ILE A 565 17.25 0.15 5.78
CA ILE A 565 15.87 -0.34 5.67
C ILE A 565 14.92 0.59 6.42
N SER A 566 15.29 0.98 7.63
CA SER A 566 14.48 1.87 8.46
C SER A 566 14.28 3.23 7.80
N GLU A 567 15.35 3.83 7.27
CA GLU A 567 15.27 5.11 6.57
C GLU A 567 14.34 5.05 5.35
N ILE A 568 14.51 4.04 4.48
CA ILE A 568 13.66 3.87 3.29
C ILE A 568 12.21 3.61 3.71
N PHE A 569 11.98 2.77 4.72
CA PHE A 569 10.65 2.48 5.24
C PHE A 569 9.94 3.76 5.71
N PHE A 570 10.57 4.55 6.59
CA PHE A 570 9.96 5.77 7.11
C PHE A 570 9.75 6.82 6.01
N ARG A 571 10.73 7.01 5.13
CA ARG A 571 10.60 7.93 3.98
C ARG A 571 9.41 7.56 3.10
N ASP A 572 9.25 6.28 2.77
CA ASP A 572 8.14 5.81 1.94
C ASP A 572 6.78 5.97 2.66
N ARG A 573 6.71 5.83 3.99
CA ARG A 573 5.47 6.10 4.76
C ARG A 573 5.11 7.58 4.74
N LEU A 574 6.09 8.46 4.89
CA LEU A 574 5.89 9.91 4.88
C LEU A 574 5.46 10.42 3.49
N ALA A 575 6.09 9.92 2.42
CA ALA A 575 5.74 10.27 1.04
C ALA A 575 4.30 9.88 0.65
N MET A 576 3.73 8.89 1.33
CA MET A 576 2.34 8.45 1.15
C MET A 576 1.29 9.30 1.88
N SER A 577 1.71 10.19 2.79
CA SER A 577 0.79 11.11 3.48
C SER A 577 0.47 12.31 2.59
N VAL A 578 -0.74 12.87 2.74
CA VAL A 578 -1.17 14.02 1.94
C VAL A 578 -0.53 15.31 2.48
N GLY A 579 0.29 15.95 1.67
CA GLY A 579 0.92 17.25 1.91
C GLY A 579 2.03 17.27 2.97
N LEU A 580 2.30 16.19 3.71
CA LEU A 580 3.24 16.22 4.84
C LEU A 580 4.68 16.48 4.42
N GLN A 581 5.16 15.82 3.35
CA GLN A 581 6.52 16.03 2.83
C GLN A 581 6.68 17.45 2.26
N GLN A 582 5.69 17.92 1.51
CA GLN A 582 5.67 19.27 0.93
C GLN A 582 5.63 20.34 2.04
N LEU A 583 4.86 20.12 3.12
CA LEU A 583 4.82 20.99 4.29
C LEU A 583 6.19 21.09 4.97
N ASP A 584 6.85 19.96 5.24
CA ASP A 584 8.17 19.93 5.87
C ASP A 584 9.22 20.67 5.03
N MET A 585 9.25 20.40 3.72
CA MET A 585 10.13 21.11 2.79
C MET A 585 9.82 22.61 2.71
N PHE A 586 8.53 22.98 2.71
CA PHE A 586 8.09 24.38 2.65
C PHE A 586 8.53 25.15 3.90
N LEU A 587 8.27 24.60 5.09
CA LEU A 587 8.69 25.20 6.36
C LEU A 587 10.21 25.30 6.48
N THR A 588 10.95 24.29 6.03
CA THR A 588 12.42 24.29 6.01
C THR A 588 12.96 25.41 5.12
N ARG A 589 12.38 25.59 3.92
CA ARG A 589 12.76 26.68 3.00
C ARG A 589 12.45 28.05 3.61
N ILE A 590 11.25 28.23 4.17
CA ILE A 590 10.86 29.47 4.85
C ILE A 590 11.84 29.80 5.98
N LEU A 591 12.09 28.84 6.87
CA LEU A 591 12.95 29.04 8.02
C LEU A 591 14.38 29.41 7.60
N LYS A 592 14.91 28.75 6.56
CA LYS A 592 16.22 29.09 5.98
C LYS A 592 16.26 30.52 5.47
N THR A 593 15.26 30.95 4.70
CA THR A 593 15.17 32.34 4.21
C THR A 593 15.06 33.33 5.37
N LEU A 594 14.28 33.01 6.41
CA LEU A 594 14.16 33.90 7.56
C LEU A 594 15.49 34.06 8.31
N TYR A 595 16.26 32.99 8.50
CA TYR A 595 17.60 33.08 9.09
C TYR A 595 18.55 33.93 8.25
N ASP A 596 18.56 33.73 6.94
CA ASP A 596 19.37 34.50 6.00
C ASP A 596 19.04 36.00 6.04
N GLN A 597 17.75 36.35 6.06
CA GLN A 597 17.29 37.74 6.18
C GLN A 597 17.67 38.36 7.55
N ALA A 598 17.57 37.60 8.65
CA ALA A 598 17.99 38.07 9.97
C ALA A 598 19.49 38.41 10.04
N GLN A 599 20.33 37.67 9.30
CA GLN A 599 21.79 37.88 9.28
C GLN A 599 22.21 39.01 8.33
N LYS A 600 21.54 39.14 7.18
CA LYS A 600 21.95 40.06 6.10
C LYS A 600 21.37 41.47 6.22
N VAL A 601 20.28 41.67 6.97
CA VAL A 601 19.59 42.96 7.06
C VAL A 601 19.89 43.65 8.41
N PRO A 602 20.35 44.91 8.43
CA PRO A 602 20.57 45.66 9.67
C PRO A 602 19.31 45.71 10.54
N VAL A 603 19.44 45.55 11.86
CA VAL A 603 18.32 45.42 12.83
C VAL A 603 17.25 46.51 12.70
N GLY A 604 17.62 47.73 12.30
CA GLY A 604 16.68 48.84 12.08
C GLY A 604 15.82 48.75 10.81
N LYS A 605 16.26 47.99 9.78
CA LYS A 605 15.52 47.79 8.52
C LYS A 605 14.59 46.58 8.54
N LEU A 606 14.81 45.61 9.43
CA LEU A 606 13.96 44.42 9.61
C LEU A 606 12.51 44.77 10.02
N ARG A 607 12.32 45.87 10.76
CA ARG A 607 10.98 46.37 11.13
C ARG A 607 10.14 46.81 9.93
N PHE A 608 10.75 47.22 8.82
CA PHE A 608 10.00 47.70 7.65
C PHE A 608 9.37 46.54 6.85
N PHE A 609 9.96 45.35 6.88
CA PHE A 609 9.43 44.16 6.19
C PHE A 609 8.22 43.52 6.88
N THR A 610 7.97 43.86 8.15
CA THR A 610 6.81 43.39 8.93
C THR A 610 5.74 44.48 9.12
N GLN A 611 6.01 45.73 8.70
CA GLN A 611 5.11 46.87 8.87
C GLN A 611 4.45 47.36 7.58
N LEU A 612 5.10 47.13 6.43
CA LEU A 612 4.49 47.13 5.10
C LEU A 612 3.99 45.71 4.83
#